data_AF-A0A960QCK1-F1
#
_entry.id   AF-A0A960QCK1-F1
#
_cell.length_a   1.000
_cell.length_b   1.000
_cell.length_c   1.000
_cell.angle_alpha   90.00
_cell.angle_beta   90.00
_cell.angle_gamma   90.00
#
_symmetry.space_group_name_H-M   'P 1'
#
loop_
_entity.id
_entity.type
_entity.pdbx_description
1 polymer ?
#
loop_
_entity_poly.entity_id
_entity_poly.type
_entity_poly.pdbx_seq_one_letter_code
_entity_poly.pdbx_strand_id
1 'polypeptide(L)'
;MAKYTALLACALLLGCYSFRGQVAGDIKTLAIPTFTNESSEFGLSETVTDELIRGFQKDGTLRIVPDNQADAVLVGTLLDAKDEPYTARSGTEITVEEYRFSMTCRIELVIRETGETKWTQNFPAWAIYPYGGDLASREQAVTEATTKLVEDLLNKIVGSW
;
A
#
# COMPACT_ATOMS: atom_id res chain seq x y z
N MET A 1 17.90 -60.54 -17.29
CA MET A 1 18.33 -59.28 -16.65
C MET A 1 17.28 -58.19 -16.89
N ALA A 2 16.06 -58.37 -16.37
CA ALA A 2 14.89 -57.56 -16.71
C ALA A 2 14.18 -57.05 -15.45
N LYS A 3 14.93 -56.41 -14.54
CA LYS A 3 14.38 -55.90 -13.26
C LYS A 3 14.68 -54.41 -12.98
N TYR A 4 15.47 -53.74 -13.81
CA TYR A 4 15.89 -52.35 -13.56
C TYR A 4 15.19 -51.29 -14.43
N THR A 5 14.40 -51.69 -15.42
CA THR A 5 13.70 -50.73 -16.30
C THR A 5 12.41 -50.17 -15.69
N ALA A 6 11.88 -50.77 -14.63
CA ALA A 6 10.66 -50.29 -13.96
C ALA A 6 10.93 -49.19 -12.91
N LEU A 7 12.17 -48.98 -12.48
CA LEU A 7 12.50 -48.01 -11.43
C LEU A 7 12.73 -46.57 -11.95
N LEU A 8 12.84 -46.38 -13.27
CA LEU A 8 13.12 -45.06 -13.86
C LEU A 8 11.85 -44.24 -14.17
N ALA A 9 10.65 -44.82 -14.00
CA ALA A 9 9.39 -44.16 -14.35
C ALA A 9 8.73 -43.39 -13.18
N CYS A 10 9.14 -43.63 -11.93
CA CYS A 10 8.53 -42.97 -10.75
C CYS A 10 9.22 -41.66 -10.33
N ALA A 11 10.35 -41.28 -10.92
CA ALA A 11 11.09 -40.08 -10.51
C ALA A 11 10.63 -38.78 -11.20
N LEU A 12 9.71 -38.86 -12.18
CA LEU A 12 9.24 -37.68 -12.93
C LEU A 12 7.96 -37.03 -12.37
N LEU A 13 7.41 -37.55 -11.26
CA LEU A 13 6.18 -37.02 -10.65
C LEU A 13 6.43 -36.18 -9.39
N LEU A 14 7.68 -35.97 -8.98
CA LEU A 14 8.04 -35.16 -7.82
C LEU A 14 8.78 -33.91 -8.29
N GLY A 15 8.05 -32.84 -8.58
CA GLY A 15 8.74 -31.55 -8.75
C GLY A 15 8.00 -30.41 -9.44
N CYS A 16 6.80 -30.60 -9.98
CA CYS A 16 5.91 -29.45 -10.26
C CYS A 16 5.30 -28.96 -8.94
N TYR A 17 6.13 -28.65 -7.95
CA TYR A 17 5.77 -27.73 -6.89
C TYR A 17 5.81 -26.34 -7.52
N SER A 18 4.82 -26.07 -8.37
CA SER A 18 4.47 -24.72 -8.75
C SER A 18 3.97 -24.08 -7.47
N PHE A 19 4.90 -23.53 -6.69
CA PHE A 19 4.62 -22.50 -5.72
C PHE A 19 4.15 -21.27 -6.52
N ARG A 20 2.94 -21.36 -7.08
CA ARG A 20 2.15 -20.19 -7.41
C ARG A 20 1.81 -19.64 -6.05
N GLY A 21 2.62 -18.68 -5.59
CA GLY A 21 2.29 -17.88 -4.43
C GLY A 21 0.81 -17.56 -4.53
N GLN A 22 0.08 -17.99 -3.51
CA GLN A 22 -1.34 -17.75 -3.37
C GLN A 22 -1.48 -16.24 -3.31
N VAL A 23 -1.60 -15.61 -4.48
CA VAL A 23 -2.10 -14.24 -4.61
C VAL A 23 -3.45 -14.29 -3.92
N ALA A 24 -3.71 -13.33 -3.06
CA ALA A 24 -4.99 -12.78 -2.63
C ALA A 24 -6.29 -13.57 -2.61
N GLY A 25 -6.27 -14.89 -2.46
CA GLY A 25 -7.38 -15.66 -3.00
C GLY A 25 -7.52 -15.41 -4.51
N ASP A 26 -8.73 -15.21 -5.01
CA ASP A 26 -8.96 -15.01 -6.46
C ASP A 26 -8.72 -13.56 -6.95
N ILE A 27 -8.30 -12.62 -6.10
CA ILE A 27 -8.15 -11.20 -6.45
C ILE A 27 -6.81 -10.96 -7.17
N LYS A 28 -6.86 -10.58 -8.45
CA LYS A 28 -5.66 -10.24 -9.25
C LYS A 28 -5.65 -8.78 -9.70
N THR A 29 -6.81 -8.16 -9.67
CA THR A 29 -7.04 -6.81 -10.15
C THR A 29 -7.67 -5.94 -9.07
N LEU A 30 -7.18 -4.70 -8.98
CA LEU A 30 -7.60 -3.75 -7.96
C LEU A 30 -8.00 -2.44 -8.63
N ALA A 31 -9.12 -1.86 -8.22
CA ALA A 31 -9.46 -0.48 -8.53
C ALA A 31 -9.19 0.41 -7.32
N ILE A 32 -8.62 1.60 -7.56
CA ILE A 32 -8.38 2.61 -6.54
C ILE A 32 -9.09 3.89 -7.00
N PRO A 33 -10.36 4.10 -6.60
CA PRO A 33 -11.03 5.38 -6.82
C PRO A 33 -10.33 6.52 -6.07
N THR A 34 -10.59 7.75 -6.49
CA THR A 34 -10.09 8.93 -5.75
C THR A 34 -10.55 8.90 -4.31
N PHE A 35 -9.61 9.11 -3.40
CA PHE A 35 -9.88 9.13 -1.97
C PHE A 35 -10.84 10.27 -1.64
N THR A 36 -11.80 10.00 -0.75
CA THR A 36 -12.61 11.08 -0.16
C THR A 36 -11.74 11.89 0.80
N ASN A 37 -11.89 13.21 0.78
CA ASN A 37 -11.12 14.10 1.65
C ASN A 37 -11.99 14.62 2.80
N GLU A 38 -11.69 14.17 4.01
CA GLU A 38 -12.27 14.69 5.27
C GLU A 38 -11.24 15.52 6.06
N SER A 39 -10.01 15.63 5.55
CA SER A 39 -8.94 16.41 6.18
C SER A 39 -9.08 17.91 5.90
N SER A 40 -8.22 18.69 6.54
CA SER A 40 -8.12 20.14 6.30
C SER A 40 -7.27 20.51 5.08
N GLU A 41 -6.61 19.55 4.43
CA GLU A 41 -5.71 19.80 3.30
C GLU A 41 -6.39 19.58 1.95
N PHE A 42 -6.48 20.65 1.15
CA PHE A 42 -7.05 20.58 -0.19
C PHE A 42 -6.10 19.90 -1.19
N GLY A 43 -6.64 19.09 -2.12
CA GLY A 43 -5.88 18.42 -3.19
C GLY A 43 -5.04 17.22 -2.75
N LEU A 44 -4.76 17.08 -1.44
CA LEU A 44 -3.91 15.99 -0.93
C LEU A 44 -4.49 14.60 -1.22
N SER A 45 -5.82 14.44 -1.23
CA SER A 45 -6.48 13.18 -1.58
C SER A 45 -6.18 12.74 -3.02
N GLU A 46 -6.08 13.67 -3.96
CA GLU A 46 -5.76 13.38 -5.37
C GLU A 46 -4.30 12.95 -5.48
N THR A 47 -3.38 13.70 -4.85
CA THR A 47 -1.95 13.36 -4.79
C THR A 47 -1.72 11.98 -4.17
N VAL A 48 -2.35 11.69 -3.03
CA VAL A 48 -2.25 10.38 -2.35
C VAL A 48 -2.81 9.28 -3.23
N THR A 49 -3.96 9.49 -3.88
CA THR A 49 -4.54 8.49 -4.79
C THR A 49 -3.59 8.18 -5.94
N ASP A 50 -3.04 9.21 -6.58
CA ASP A 50 -2.14 9.07 -7.72
C ASP A 50 -0.84 8.35 -7.33
N GLU A 51 -0.26 8.70 -6.18
CA GLU A 51 0.93 8.03 -5.65
C GLU A 51 0.66 6.59 -5.24
N LEU A 52 -0.52 6.30 -4.66
CA LEU A 52 -0.95 4.93 -4.39
C LEU A 52 -1.03 4.11 -5.69
N ILE A 53 -1.72 4.62 -6.71
CA ILE A 53 -1.84 3.96 -8.01
C ILE A 53 -0.45 3.69 -8.60
N ARG A 54 0.45 4.68 -8.58
CA ARG A 54 1.84 4.52 -9.03
C ARG A 54 2.58 3.44 -8.24
N GLY A 55 2.44 3.44 -6.91
CA GLY A 55 3.07 2.45 -6.03
C GLY A 55 2.62 1.02 -6.32
N PHE A 56 1.31 0.80 -6.41
CA PHE A 56 0.76 -0.53 -6.75
C PHE A 56 1.16 -0.99 -8.16
N GLN A 57 1.16 -0.09 -9.14
CA GLN A 57 1.62 -0.40 -10.50
C GLN A 57 3.11 -0.77 -10.55
N LYS A 58 3.93 -0.09 -9.73
CA LYS A 58 5.37 -0.34 -9.64
C LYS A 58 5.69 -1.67 -8.96
N ASP A 59 4.96 -2.01 -7.89
CA ASP A 59 5.13 -3.27 -7.16
C ASP A 59 4.71 -4.48 -8.00
N GLY A 60 3.57 -4.38 -8.71
CA GLY A 60 3.14 -5.39 -9.68
C GLY A 60 2.46 -6.62 -9.09
N THR A 61 2.26 -6.70 -7.76
CA THR A 61 1.52 -7.81 -7.13
C THR A 61 0.05 -7.86 -7.57
N LEU A 62 -0.57 -6.68 -7.77
CA LEU A 62 -1.95 -6.52 -8.23
C LEU A 62 -1.99 -5.60 -9.44
N ARG A 63 -2.81 -5.94 -10.44
CA ARG A 63 -2.97 -5.10 -11.63
C ARG A 63 -4.03 -4.03 -11.40
N ILE A 64 -3.64 -2.76 -11.48
CA ILE A 64 -4.60 -1.65 -11.39
C ILE A 64 -5.45 -1.57 -12.66
N VAL A 65 -6.77 -1.58 -12.49
CA VAL A 65 -7.75 -1.54 -13.59
C VAL A 65 -8.92 -0.61 -13.23
N PRO A 66 -9.75 -0.20 -14.22
CA PRO A 66 -10.98 0.54 -13.93
C PRO A 66 -11.93 -0.27 -13.03
N ASP A 67 -12.72 0.44 -12.22
CA ASP A 67 -13.66 -0.10 -11.23
C ASP A 67 -14.56 -1.23 -11.77
N ASN A 68 -15.05 -1.12 -13.00
CA ASN A 68 -15.93 -2.10 -13.61
C ASN A 68 -15.25 -3.42 -14.05
N GLN A 69 -13.92 -3.49 -13.96
CA GLN A 69 -13.11 -4.65 -14.36
C GLN A 69 -12.29 -5.22 -13.20
N ALA A 70 -12.40 -4.64 -12.00
CA ALA A 70 -11.61 -5.02 -10.85
C ALA A 70 -12.28 -6.15 -10.05
N ASP A 71 -11.46 -7.06 -9.52
CA ASP A 71 -11.89 -8.12 -8.60
C ASP A 71 -12.20 -7.52 -7.21
N ALA A 72 -11.44 -6.49 -6.82
CA ALA A 72 -11.66 -5.73 -5.59
C ALA A 72 -11.47 -4.22 -5.80
N VAL A 73 -12.10 -3.44 -4.92
CA VAL A 73 -12.02 -1.98 -4.90
C VAL A 73 -11.43 -1.54 -3.57
N LEU A 74 -10.38 -0.71 -3.63
CA LEU A 74 -9.76 -0.08 -2.47
C LEU A 74 -10.38 1.30 -2.25
N VAL A 75 -11.34 1.38 -1.34
CA VAL A 75 -12.04 2.64 -1.04
C VAL A 75 -11.31 3.36 0.09
N GLY A 76 -10.85 4.58 -0.17
CA GLY A 76 -10.06 5.37 0.77
C GLY A 76 -10.74 6.67 1.20
N THR A 77 -10.56 7.02 2.48
CA THR A 77 -10.91 8.33 3.06
C THR A 77 -9.71 8.89 3.79
N LEU A 78 -9.22 10.05 3.36
CA LEU A 78 -8.18 10.81 4.07
C LEU A 78 -8.83 11.53 5.25
N LEU A 79 -8.62 11.01 6.46
CA LEU A 79 -9.25 11.52 7.69
C LEU A 79 -8.53 12.74 8.26
N ASP A 80 -7.20 12.73 8.24
CA ASP A 80 -6.37 13.78 8.83
C ASP A 80 -5.05 13.88 8.05
N ALA A 81 -4.53 15.11 7.98
CA ALA A 81 -3.23 15.43 7.42
C ALA A 81 -2.70 16.68 8.13
N LYS A 82 -1.47 16.62 8.62
CA LYS A 82 -0.86 17.69 9.41
C LYS A 82 0.65 17.66 9.38
N ASP A 83 1.22 18.84 9.57
CA ASP A 83 2.65 19.05 9.80
C ASP A 83 2.88 19.38 11.27
N GLU A 84 3.73 18.61 11.94
CA GLU A 84 4.07 18.81 13.35
C GLU A 84 5.59 18.93 13.55
N PRO A 85 6.08 19.82 14.43
CA PRO A 85 7.50 19.90 14.75
C PRO A 85 8.06 18.55 15.21
N TYR A 86 9.15 18.11 14.60
CA TYR A 86 9.86 16.90 14.98
C TYR A 86 11.17 17.32 15.67
N THR A 87 11.16 17.29 17.01
CA THR A 87 12.28 17.80 17.80
C THR A 87 13.46 16.83 17.83
N ALA A 88 14.64 17.29 17.40
CA ALA A 88 15.92 16.71 17.78
C ALA A 88 16.49 17.49 18.99
N ARG A 89 16.91 16.78 20.04
CA ARG A 89 17.49 17.42 21.23
C ARG A 89 19.00 17.49 21.08
N SER A 90 19.55 18.70 20.98
CA SER A 90 20.99 18.95 21.10
C SER A 90 21.23 19.98 22.20
N GLY A 91 21.47 19.53 23.45
CA GLY A 91 21.78 20.40 24.60
C GLY A 91 20.60 20.92 25.43
N THR A 92 20.72 22.15 25.95
CA THR A 92 19.80 22.83 26.90
C THR A 92 18.67 23.61 26.21
N GLU A 93 18.73 23.78 24.90
CA GLU A 93 17.75 24.52 24.08
C GLU A 93 17.06 23.56 23.10
N ILE A 94 15.75 23.74 22.87
CA ILE A 94 14.98 22.94 21.91
C ILE A 94 14.99 23.71 20.58
N THR A 95 15.82 23.27 19.65
CA THR A 95 15.79 23.75 18.26
C THR A 95 14.97 22.76 17.43
N VAL A 96 13.95 23.24 16.71
CA VAL A 96 13.23 22.42 15.74
C VAL A 96 14.11 22.34 14.48
N GLU A 97 14.70 21.18 14.23
CA GLU A 97 15.54 20.94 13.05
C GLU A 97 14.75 20.27 11.92
N GLU A 98 13.63 19.61 12.24
CA GLU A 98 12.82 18.84 11.31
C GLU A 98 11.32 19.01 11.60
N TYR A 99 10.50 18.82 10.58
CA TYR A 99 9.04 18.65 10.67
C TYR A 99 8.67 17.22 10.30
N ARG A 100 7.56 16.75 10.84
CA ARG A 100 6.92 15.50 10.46
C ARG A 100 5.61 15.80 9.75
N PHE A 101 5.51 15.37 8.51
CA PHE A 101 4.23 15.22 7.84
C PHE A 101 3.58 13.92 8.31
N SER A 102 2.35 13.99 8.77
CA SER A 102 1.55 12.86 9.25
C SER A 102 0.18 12.87 8.57
N MET A 103 -0.26 11.71 8.08
CA MET A 103 -1.62 11.51 7.58
C MET A 103 -2.24 10.24 8.13
N THR A 104 -3.57 10.20 8.18
CA THR A 104 -4.32 8.97 8.51
C THR A 104 -5.39 8.72 7.45
N CYS A 105 -5.31 7.56 6.81
CA CYS A 105 -6.30 7.12 5.83
C CYS A 105 -7.15 5.99 6.41
N ARG A 106 -8.47 6.11 6.38
CA ARG A 106 -9.38 4.96 6.53
C ARG A 106 -9.51 4.28 5.18
N ILE A 107 -9.24 2.98 5.15
CA ILE A 107 -9.24 2.20 3.91
C ILE A 107 -10.10 0.96 4.08
N GLU A 108 -10.88 0.67 3.05
CA GLU A 108 -11.77 -0.47 2.94
C GLU A 108 -11.42 -1.28 1.69
N LEU A 109 -11.35 -2.60 1.83
CA LEU A 109 -11.21 -3.51 0.70
C LEU A 109 -12.56 -4.18 0.44
N VAL A 110 -13.19 -3.83 -0.68
CA VAL A 110 -14.51 -4.34 -1.07
C VAL A 110 -14.37 -5.33 -2.23
N ILE A 111 -14.91 -6.54 -2.08
CA ILE A 111 -14.93 -7.53 -3.15
C ILE A 111 -16.04 -7.21 -4.13
N ARG A 112 -15.70 -7.09 -5.41
CA ARG A 112 -16.67 -6.64 -6.42
C ARG A 112 -17.77 -7.65 -6.69
N GLU A 113 -17.43 -8.94 -6.71
CA GLU A 113 -18.40 -10.02 -6.99
C GLU A 113 -19.52 -10.07 -5.95
N THR A 114 -19.17 -9.94 -4.66
CA THR A 114 -20.12 -10.10 -3.55
C THR A 114 -20.62 -8.78 -2.97
N GLY A 115 -19.89 -7.68 -3.19
CA GLY A 115 -20.11 -6.40 -2.50
C GLY A 115 -19.70 -6.42 -1.02
N GLU A 116 -19.05 -7.49 -0.55
CA GLU A 116 -18.63 -7.64 0.83
C GLU A 116 -17.37 -6.82 1.12
N THR A 117 -17.39 -6.00 2.17
CA THR A 117 -16.19 -5.39 2.72
C THR A 117 -15.40 -6.44 3.49
N LYS A 118 -14.23 -6.84 2.96
CA LYS A 118 -13.34 -7.81 3.63
C LYS A 118 -12.76 -7.26 4.91
N TRP A 119 -12.38 -5.99 4.90
CA TRP A 119 -11.90 -5.30 6.08
C TRP A 119 -12.00 -3.79 5.89
N THR A 120 -12.04 -3.10 7.02
CA THR A 120 -11.93 -1.66 7.15
C THR A 120 -10.89 -1.36 8.23
N GLN A 121 -9.90 -0.52 7.94
CA GLN A 121 -8.85 -0.19 8.90
C GLN A 121 -8.29 1.21 8.66
N ASN A 122 -7.79 1.84 9.72
CA ASN A 122 -7.05 3.10 9.62
C ASN A 122 -5.55 2.82 9.46
N PHE A 123 -4.92 3.52 8.53
CA PHE A 123 -3.50 3.45 8.22
C PHE A 123 -2.86 4.82 8.49
N PRO A 124 -2.10 4.96 9.58
CA PRO A 124 -1.28 6.13 9.81
C PRO A 124 -0.02 6.04 8.94
N ALA A 125 0.33 7.12 8.26
CA ALA A 125 1.55 7.21 7.46
C ALA A 125 2.23 8.56 7.70
N TRP A 126 3.56 8.56 7.68
CA TRP A 126 4.32 9.76 7.99
C TRP A 126 5.74 9.73 7.42
N ALA A 127 6.29 10.92 7.24
CA ALA A 127 7.68 11.14 6.85
C ALA A 127 8.18 12.46 7.45
N ILE A 128 9.50 12.61 7.52
CA ILE A 128 10.14 13.81 8.04
C ILE A 128 10.69 14.65 6.90
N TYR A 129 10.73 15.97 7.10
CA TYR A 129 11.40 16.91 6.20
C TYR A 129 12.08 18.03 7.00
N PRO A 130 13.10 18.70 6.43
CA PRO A 130 13.88 19.70 7.18
C PRO A 130 13.07 20.93 7.59
N TYR A 131 13.40 21.50 8.76
CA TYR A 131 12.89 22.80 9.20
C TYR A 131 13.35 23.91 8.25
N GLY A 132 12.41 24.76 7.81
CA GLY A 132 12.67 25.77 6.77
C GLY A 132 12.80 25.19 5.35
N GLY A 133 12.46 23.92 5.16
CA GLY A 133 12.30 23.31 3.84
C GLY A 133 11.25 24.03 3.00
N ASP A 134 11.42 23.97 1.67
CA ASP A 134 10.48 24.50 0.70
C ASP A 134 9.30 23.54 0.47
N LEU A 135 8.38 23.95 -0.40
CA LEU A 135 7.25 23.12 -0.80
C LEU A 135 7.69 21.76 -1.36
N ALA A 136 8.79 21.71 -2.11
CA ALA A 136 9.31 20.48 -2.70
C ALA A 136 9.77 19.48 -1.63
N SER A 137 10.41 19.96 -0.57
CA SER A 137 10.82 19.12 0.57
C SER A 137 9.63 18.47 1.27
N ARG A 138 8.52 19.23 1.41
CA ARG A 138 7.27 18.72 1.96
C ARG A 138 6.59 17.72 1.01
N GLU A 139 6.53 18.02 -0.28
CA GLU A 139 5.96 17.11 -1.30
C GLU A 139 6.71 15.77 -1.34
N GLN A 140 8.03 15.79 -1.15
CA GLN A 140 8.83 14.57 -1.01
C GLN A 140 8.41 13.77 0.24
N ALA A 141 8.17 14.43 1.37
CA ALA A 141 7.67 13.76 2.58
C ALA A 141 6.28 13.15 2.37
N VAL A 142 5.37 13.84 1.67
CA VAL A 142 4.06 13.28 1.29
C VAL A 142 4.23 12.02 0.44
N THR A 143 5.13 12.05 -0.53
CA THR A 143 5.44 10.91 -1.40
C THR A 143 6.02 9.73 -0.60
N GLU A 144 6.94 9.99 0.33
CA GLU A 144 7.53 8.96 1.19
C GLU A 144 6.49 8.36 2.14
N ALA A 145 5.66 9.19 2.78
CA ALA A 145 4.56 8.73 3.61
C ALA A 145 3.59 7.85 2.81
N THR A 146 3.26 8.26 1.58
CA THR A 146 2.40 7.47 0.71
C THR A 146 3.06 6.16 0.28
N THR A 147 4.38 6.14 0.05
CA THR A 147 5.12 4.90 -0.23
C THR A 147 5.01 3.91 0.92
N LYS A 148 5.17 4.36 2.18
CA LYS A 148 4.96 3.51 3.37
C LYS A 148 3.52 3.00 3.45
N LEU A 149 2.54 3.86 3.12
CA LEU A 149 1.14 3.45 3.03
C LEU A 149 0.92 2.34 1.98
N VAL A 150 1.55 2.42 0.80
CA VAL A 150 1.50 1.36 -0.21
C VAL A 150 2.04 0.05 0.36
N GLU A 151 3.19 0.07 1.02
CA GLU A 151 3.81 -1.12 1.62
C GLU A 151 2.90 -1.75 2.68
N ASP A 152 2.33 -0.93 3.58
CA ASP A 152 1.40 -1.39 4.60
C ASP A 152 0.13 -2.00 4.00
N LEU A 153 -0.39 -1.40 2.93
CA LEU A 153 -1.56 -1.91 2.22
C LEU A 153 -1.28 -3.20 1.47
N LEU A 154 -0.14 -3.30 0.77
CA LEU A 154 0.29 -4.53 0.13
C LEU A 154 0.43 -5.64 1.15
N ASN A 155 1.10 -5.38 2.27
CA ASN A 155 1.25 -6.34 3.36
C ASN A 155 -0.10 -6.72 3.98
N LYS A 156 -1.01 -5.76 4.16
CA LYS A 156 -2.34 -6.04 4.71
C LYS A 156 -3.17 -6.87 3.75
N ILE A 157 -3.21 -6.48 2.48
CA ILE A 157 -3.90 -7.22 1.43
C ILE A 157 -3.30 -8.62 1.49
N VAL A 158 -1.98 -8.78 1.32
CA VAL A 158 -1.25 -10.04 1.30
C VAL A 158 -1.36 -10.94 2.52
N GLY A 159 -1.45 -10.37 3.71
CA GLY A 159 -1.63 -11.14 4.93
C GLY A 159 -3.08 -11.54 5.21
N SER A 160 -4.07 -11.06 4.44
CA SER A 160 -5.48 -11.30 4.71
C SER A 160 -6.03 -12.63 4.15
N TRP A 161 -5.18 -13.48 3.58
CA TRP A 161 -5.54 -14.75 2.96
C TRP A 161 -4.73 -15.95 3.46
#